data_AF-A0A7J6T5L6-F1
#
_entry.id   AF-A0A7J6T5L6-F1
#
_cell.length_a   1.000
_cell.length_b   1.000
_cell.length_c   1.000
_cell.angle_alpha   90.00
_cell.angle_beta   90.00
_cell.angle_gamma   90.00
#
_symmetry.space_group_name_H-M   'P 1'
#
loop_
_entity.id
_entity.type
_entity.pdbx_description
1 polymer ?
#
loop_
_entity_poly.entity_id
_entity_poly.type
_entity_poly.pdbx_seq_one_letter_code
_entity_poly.pdbx_strand_id
1 'polypeptide(L)'
;VDVVELGRRCPGYVGADLSALAVEAAMCAAKRSVDAIEEQKADGDAEMLPTNITMDDFMAALKKVQPSAKREGFSTVPDVTWNDVGSLSALKDELNDCICAPILHTEIHEKFGLTVPAGVLLFGPPGCGKTLLAKAVANASNANFISVKGPELINKY
;
A
#
# COMPACT_ATOMS: atom_id res chain seq x y z
N VAL A 1 -10.12 -17.46 -1.20
CA VAL A 1 -9.63 -16.08 -1.06
C VAL A 1 -8.19 -16.15 -0.56
N ASP A 2 -7.25 -15.54 -1.26
CA ASP A 2 -5.86 -15.46 -0.79
C ASP A 2 -5.72 -14.24 0.14
N VAL A 3 -5.66 -14.51 1.44
CA VAL A 3 -5.57 -13.46 2.48
C VAL A 3 -4.21 -12.77 2.49
N VAL A 4 -3.15 -13.46 2.05
CA VAL A 4 -1.79 -12.90 2.00
C VAL A 4 -1.69 -11.93 0.83
N GLU A 5 -2.22 -12.32 -0.33
CA GLU A 5 -2.31 -11.41 -1.48
C GLU A 5 -3.18 -10.19 -1.16
N LEU A 6 -4.32 -10.40 -0.50
CA LEU A 6 -5.20 -9.31 -0.09
C LEU A 6 -4.48 -8.32 0.85
N GLY A 7 -3.73 -8.83 1.82
CA GLY A 7 -2.93 -8.00 2.73
C GLY A 7 -1.91 -7.12 2.00
N ARG A 8 -1.22 -7.67 0.99
CA ARG A 8 -0.27 -6.89 0.16
C ARG A 8 -0.96 -5.77 -0.64
N ARG A 9 -2.24 -5.93 -0.97
CA ARG A 9 -3.04 -4.95 -1.72
C ARG A 9 -3.75 -3.93 -0.83
N CYS A 10 -3.67 -4.06 0.49
CA CYS A 10 -4.34 -3.18 1.46
C CYS A 10 -3.37 -2.30 2.28
N PRO A 11 -2.36 -1.62 1.70
CA PRO A 11 -1.50 -0.75 2.48
C PRO A 11 -2.29 0.48 2.98
N GLY A 12 -2.19 0.74 4.29
CA GLY A 12 -2.88 1.86 4.96
C GLY A 12 -4.37 1.66 5.25
N TYR A 13 -4.88 0.44 5.09
CA TYR A 13 -6.19 0.06 5.60
C TYR A 13 -6.11 -0.16 7.12
N VAL A 14 -7.08 0.36 7.86
CA VAL A 14 -7.28 0.02 9.27
C VAL A 14 -8.33 -1.09 9.43
N GLY A 15 -8.51 -1.63 10.63
CA GLY A 15 -9.51 -2.68 10.89
C GLY A 15 -10.94 -2.31 10.45
N ALA A 16 -11.31 -1.04 10.57
CA ALA A 16 -12.60 -0.54 10.06
C ALA A 16 -12.69 -0.58 8.52
N ASP A 17 -11.61 -0.22 7.82
CA ASP A 17 -11.57 -0.28 6.35
C ASP A 17 -11.60 -1.72 5.86
N LEU A 18 -10.90 -2.64 6.52
CA LEU A 18 -10.94 -4.07 6.20
C LEU A 18 -12.34 -4.66 6.43
N SER A 19 -13.03 -4.23 7.49
CA SER A 19 -14.42 -4.61 7.71
C SER A 19 -15.33 -4.08 6.61
N ALA A 20 -15.16 -2.83 6.19
CA ALA A 20 -15.90 -2.25 5.07
C ALA A 20 -15.60 -2.97 3.75
N LEU A 21 -14.34 -3.35 3.53
CA LEU A 21 -13.90 -4.12 2.36
C LEU A 21 -14.57 -5.49 2.30
N ALA A 22 -14.67 -6.20 3.43
CA ALA A 22 -15.35 -7.49 3.51
C ALA A 22 -16.85 -7.37 3.23
N VAL A 23 -17.50 -6.32 3.75
CA VAL A 23 -18.92 -6.04 3.48
C VAL A 23 -19.15 -5.73 2.00
N GLU A 24 -18.28 -4.91 1.40
CA GLU A 24 -18.39 -4.57 -0.02
C GLU A 24 -18.13 -5.78 -0.93
N ALA A 25 -17.18 -6.66 -0.56
CA ALA A 25 -16.95 -7.92 -1.27
C ALA A 25 -18.19 -8.83 -1.20
N ALA A 26 -18.87 -8.89 -0.04
CA ALA A 26 -20.13 -9.62 0.09
C ALA A 26 -21.24 -9.02 -0.78
N MET A 27 -21.33 -7.69 -0.89
CA MET A 27 -22.28 -7.04 -1.80
C MET A 27 -21.98 -7.32 -3.28
N CYS A 28 -20.70 -7.35 -3.67
CA CYS A 28 -20.28 -7.74 -5.01
C CYS A 28 -20.67 -9.20 -5.33
N ALA A 29 -20.46 -10.12 -4.39
CA ALA A 29 -20.86 -11.52 -4.55
C ALA A 29 -22.39 -11.66 -4.66
N ALA A 30 -23.14 -10.92 -3.84
CA ALA A 30 -24.60 -10.91 -3.90
C ALA A 30 -25.10 -10.37 -5.24
N LYS A 31 -24.53 -9.27 -5.73
CA LYS A 31 -24.88 -8.71 -7.05
C LYS A 31 -24.62 -9.72 -8.17
N ARG A 32 -23.45 -10.36 -8.17
CA ARG A 32 -23.11 -11.42 -9.14
C ARG A 32 -24.11 -12.57 -9.12
N SER A 33 -24.59 -12.97 -7.93
CA SER A 33 -25.61 -14.02 -7.83
C SER A 33 -26.98 -13.59 -8.39
N VAL A 34 -27.38 -12.32 -8.20
CA VAL A 34 -28.62 -11.78 -8.74
C VAL A 34 -28.56 -11.69 -10.26
N ASP A 35 -27.47 -11.13 -10.80
CA ASP A 35 -27.25 -11.00 -12.25
C ASP A 35 -27.30 -12.39 -12.93
N ALA A 36 -26.68 -13.41 -12.33
CA ALA A 36 -26.70 -14.77 -12.86
C ALA A 36 -28.06 -15.47 -12.74
N ILE A 37 -28.88 -15.14 -11.73
CA ILE A 37 -30.27 -15.63 -11.63
C ILE A 37 -31.17 -14.95 -12.68
N GLU A 38 -30.96 -13.67 -12.98
CA GLU A 38 -31.68 -12.97 -14.04
C GLU A 38 -31.37 -13.60 -15.41
N GLU A 39 -30.12 -14.00 -15.65
CA GLU A 39 -29.72 -14.73 -16.86
C GLU A 39 -30.31 -16.15 -16.90
N GLN A 40 -30.33 -16.90 -15.79
CA GLN A 40 -30.90 -18.27 -15.75
C GLN A 40 -32.43 -18.32 -15.79
N LYS A 41 -33.13 -17.30 -15.29
CA LYS A 41 -34.59 -17.19 -15.43
C LYS A 41 -35.04 -17.11 -16.89
N ALA A 42 -34.14 -16.80 -17.83
CA ALA A 42 -34.43 -16.87 -19.26
C ALA A 42 -34.43 -18.30 -19.82
N ASP A 43 -33.85 -19.29 -19.12
CA ASP A 43 -33.58 -20.65 -19.65
C ASP A 43 -34.22 -21.80 -18.83
N GLY A 44 -35.01 -21.49 -17.79
CA GLY A 44 -36.09 -22.37 -17.33
C GLY A 44 -35.93 -23.11 -16.00
N ASP A 45 -34.78 -23.13 -15.34
CA ASP A 45 -34.65 -23.71 -13.98
C ASP A 45 -33.67 -22.89 -13.14
N ALA A 46 -34.16 -22.26 -12.06
CA ALA A 46 -33.36 -21.43 -11.16
C ALA A 46 -32.76 -22.28 -10.05
N GLU A 47 -31.53 -22.76 -10.24
CA GLU A 47 -30.74 -23.35 -9.16
C GLU A 47 -30.18 -22.22 -8.28
N MET A 48 -30.21 -22.43 -6.96
CA MET A 48 -29.64 -21.49 -5.99
C MET A 48 -28.12 -21.46 -6.16
N LEU A 49 -27.62 -20.45 -6.87
CA LEU A 49 -26.20 -20.31 -7.13
C LEU A 49 -25.41 -20.11 -5.83
N PRO A 50 -24.22 -20.72 -5.70
CA PRO A 50 -23.43 -20.61 -4.48
C PRO A 50 -22.98 -19.16 -4.26
N THR A 51 -23.43 -18.57 -3.15
CA THR A 51 -23.07 -17.25 -2.62
C THR A 51 -21.65 -17.19 -2.04
N ASN A 52 -20.73 -17.97 -2.62
CA ASN A 52 -19.35 -18.01 -2.19
C ASN A 52 -18.66 -16.72 -2.63
N ILE A 53 -18.07 -16.02 -1.67
CA ILE A 53 -17.24 -14.83 -1.92
C ILE A 53 -15.93 -15.29 -2.55
N THR A 54 -15.62 -14.79 -3.74
CA THR A 54 -14.38 -15.10 -4.47
C THR A 54 -13.36 -13.98 -4.31
N MET A 55 -12.12 -14.22 -4.77
CA MET A 55 -11.09 -13.18 -4.79
C MET A 55 -11.47 -12.03 -5.72
N ASP A 56 -12.21 -12.30 -6.81
CA ASP A 56 -12.66 -11.28 -7.75
C ASP A 56 -13.63 -10.29 -7.09
N ASP A 57 -14.47 -10.76 -6.17
CA ASP A 57 -15.36 -9.91 -5.39
C ASP A 57 -14.56 -8.93 -4.50
N PHE A 58 -13.46 -9.39 -3.89
CA PHE A 58 -12.52 -8.52 -3.16
C PHE A 58 -11.79 -7.54 -4.09
N MET A 59 -11.38 -7.98 -5.28
CA MET A 59 -10.72 -7.13 -6.28
C MET A 59 -11.65 -6.04 -6.80
N ALA A 60 -12.95 -6.31 -6.91
CA ALA A 60 -13.96 -5.32 -7.22
C ALA A 60 -14.19 -4.35 -6.05
N ALA A 61 -14.23 -4.85 -4.81
CA ALA A 61 -14.40 -4.06 -3.60
C ALA A 61 -13.24 -3.08 -3.35
N LEU A 62 -12.00 -3.48 -3.62
CA LEU A 62 -10.80 -2.64 -3.51
C LEU A 62 -10.85 -1.37 -4.38
N LYS A 63 -11.65 -1.36 -5.45
CA LYS A 63 -11.85 -0.17 -6.29
C LYS A 63 -12.80 0.86 -5.66
N LYS A 64 -13.63 0.43 -4.70
CA LYS A 64 -14.67 1.25 -4.08
C LYS A 64 -14.30 1.70 -2.68
N VAL A 65 -13.64 0.83 -1.91
CA VAL A 65 -13.21 1.14 -0.55
C VAL A 65 -11.88 1.87 -0.58
N GLN A 66 -11.83 3.06 0.02
CA GLN A 66 -10.61 3.86 0.13
C GLN A 66 -10.00 3.68 1.52
N PRO A 67 -8.67 3.46 1.63
CA PRO A 67 -8.00 3.38 2.93
C PRO A 67 -8.10 4.68 3.72
N SER A 68 -8.29 4.57 5.03
CA SER A 68 -8.32 5.69 5.97
C SER A 68 -7.02 6.47 5.95
N ALA A 69 -5.86 5.81 5.81
CA ALA A 69 -4.56 6.50 5.70
C ALA A 69 -4.50 7.47 4.51
N LYS A 70 -5.11 7.10 3.38
CA LYS A 70 -5.19 7.97 2.19
C LYS A 70 -6.16 9.14 2.40
N ARG A 71 -7.20 8.97 3.22
CA ARG A 71 -8.16 10.02 3.59
C ARG A 71 -7.50 11.10 4.45
N GLU A 72 -6.53 10.72 5.28
CA GLU A 72 -5.73 11.64 6.10
C GLU A 72 -4.54 12.25 5.35
N GLY A 73 -4.38 11.96 4.05
CA GLY A 73 -3.34 12.56 3.21
C GLY A 73 -1.99 11.84 3.26
N PHE A 74 -1.90 10.67 3.90
CA PHE A 74 -0.69 9.85 3.89
C PHE A 74 -0.61 9.04 2.58
N SER A 75 0.49 9.16 1.83
CA SER A 75 0.77 8.27 0.71
C SER A 75 1.41 6.99 1.24
N THR A 76 0.72 5.87 1.13
CA THR A 76 1.16 4.60 1.73
C THR A 76 2.36 4.01 1.00
N VAL A 77 2.46 4.13 -0.32
CA VAL A 77 3.71 3.87 -1.06
C VAL A 77 3.79 4.88 -2.21
N PRO A 78 4.89 5.63 -2.36
CA PRO A 78 5.04 6.57 -3.46
C PRO A 78 5.35 5.84 -4.77
N ASP A 79 4.85 6.32 -5.91
CA ASP A 79 5.06 5.69 -7.23
C ASP A 79 6.45 5.95 -7.84
N VAL A 80 7.34 6.64 -7.13
CA VAL A 80 8.67 7.05 -7.61
C VAL A 80 9.65 5.90 -7.45
N THR A 81 10.38 5.58 -8.51
CA THR A 81 11.39 4.50 -8.54
C THR A 81 12.81 5.06 -8.60
N TRP A 82 13.82 4.20 -8.43
CA TRP A 82 15.22 4.58 -8.60
C TRP A 82 15.56 5.10 -10.00
N ASN A 83 14.78 4.74 -11.02
CA ASN A 83 14.96 5.20 -12.39
C ASN A 83 14.56 6.67 -12.56
N ASP A 84 13.65 7.16 -11.71
CA ASP A 84 13.19 8.55 -11.73
C ASP A 84 14.20 9.50 -11.06
N VAL A 85 15.24 8.97 -10.41
CA VAL A 85 16.30 9.75 -9.77
C VAL A 85 17.58 9.67 -10.60
N GLY A 86 17.98 10.78 -11.22
CA GLY A 86 19.21 10.87 -12.03
C GLY A 86 20.51 11.06 -11.22
N SER A 87 21.63 10.57 -11.75
CA SER A 87 23.01 11.00 -11.48
C SER A 87 23.54 10.97 -10.02
N LEU A 88 22.91 10.21 -9.11
CA LEU A 88 23.27 10.17 -7.68
C LEU A 88 23.65 8.77 -7.17
N SER A 89 24.38 7.97 -7.96
CA SER A 89 24.66 6.55 -7.64
C SER A 89 25.25 6.32 -6.25
N ALA A 90 26.29 7.07 -5.87
CA ALA A 90 26.91 6.92 -4.55
C ALA A 90 25.93 7.16 -3.38
N LEU A 91 25.06 8.16 -3.52
CA LEU A 91 24.04 8.46 -2.52
C LEU A 91 22.91 7.42 -2.50
N LYS A 92 22.59 6.82 -3.66
CA LYS A 92 21.62 5.72 -3.73
C LYS A 92 22.15 4.51 -2.98
N ASP A 93 23.42 4.16 -3.16
CA ASP A 93 24.05 3.03 -2.48
C ASP A 93 24.07 3.25 -0.96
N GLU A 94 24.48 4.45 -0.52
CA GLU A 94 24.51 4.79 0.91
C GLU A 94 23.12 4.75 1.56
N LEU A 95 22.09 5.24 0.88
CA LEU A 95 20.70 5.15 1.36
C LEU A 95 20.15 3.73 1.35
N ASN A 96 20.54 2.93 0.37
CA ASN A 96 20.14 1.53 0.29
C ASN A 96 20.71 0.74 1.48
N ASP A 97 21.98 0.96 1.82
CA ASP A 97 22.63 0.31 2.96
C ASP A 97 22.09 0.83 4.30
N CYS A 98 21.83 2.14 4.41
CA CYS A 98 21.35 2.74 5.65
C CYS A 98 19.87 2.47 5.94
N ILE A 99 19.02 2.33 4.92
CA ILE A 99 17.55 2.27 5.08
C ILE A 99 16.99 0.96 4.53
N CYS A 100 17.25 0.63 3.27
CA CYS A 100 16.62 -0.54 2.64
C CYS A 100 17.12 -1.86 3.23
N ALA A 101 18.42 -2.03 3.41
CA ALA A 101 19.00 -3.28 3.92
C ALA A 101 18.50 -3.66 5.33
N PRO A 102 18.45 -2.74 6.33
CA PRO A 102 17.86 -3.03 7.64
C PRO A 102 16.38 -3.44 7.58
N ILE A 103 15.59 -2.84 6.68
CA ILE A 103 14.16 -3.12 6.53
C ILE A 103 13.93 -4.46 5.85
N LEU A 104 14.69 -4.78 4.79
CA LEU A 104 14.53 -6.01 4.02
C LEU A 104 15.18 -7.23 4.69
N HIS A 105 16.22 -7.02 5.50
CA HIS A 105 17.03 -8.09 6.09
C HIS A 105 17.13 -7.98 7.63
N THR A 106 16.01 -7.73 8.29
CA THR A 106 15.94 -7.55 9.74
C THR A 106 16.55 -8.73 10.52
N GLU A 107 16.31 -9.97 10.08
CA GLU A 107 16.85 -11.17 10.74
C GLU A 107 18.39 -11.19 10.79
N ILE A 108 19.05 -10.69 9.75
CA ILE A 108 20.51 -10.65 9.67
C ILE A 108 21.03 -9.56 10.62
N HIS A 109 20.39 -8.39 10.61
CA HIS A 109 20.79 -7.27 11.44
C HIS A 109 20.66 -7.59 12.94
N GLU A 110 19.59 -8.30 13.34
CA GLU A 110 19.40 -8.77 14.71
C GLU A 110 20.44 -9.83 15.12
N LYS A 111 20.70 -10.82 14.25
CA LYS A 111 21.68 -11.89 14.54
C LYS A 111 23.10 -11.38 14.71
N PHE A 112 23.48 -10.37 13.94
CA PHE A 112 24.83 -9.79 14.00
C PHE A 112 24.95 -8.63 15.00
N GLY A 113 23.86 -8.28 15.70
CA GLY A 113 23.86 -7.16 16.65
C GLY A 113 24.19 -5.81 16.02
N LEU A 114 23.88 -5.65 14.73
CA LEU A 114 24.19 -4.42 13.99
C LEU A 114 23.22 -3.32 14.41
N THR A 115 23.77 -2.16 14.77
CA THR A 115 22.96 -0.98 15.11
C THR A 115 22.31 -0.42 13.85
N VAL A 116 20.99 -0.33 13.84
CA VAL A 116 20.24 0.34 12.78
C VAL A 116 20.51 1.86 12.87
N PRO A 117 20.83 2.54 11.76
CA PRO A 117 21.02 3.99 11.78
C PRO A 117 19.77 4.72 12.28
N ALA A 118 19.95 5.74 13.12
CA ALA A 118 18.84 6.50 13.70
C ALA A 118 18.07 7.36 12.68
N GLY A 119 18.71 7.71 11.56
CA GLY A 119 18.10 8.50 10.49
C GLY A 119 19.14 9.12 9.56
N VAL A 120 18.68 9.66 8.43
CA VAL A 120 19.51 10.33 7.43
C VAL A 120 19.06 11.77 7.25
N LEU A 121 20.00 12.71 7.22
CA LEU A 121 19.74 14.12 6.93
C LEU A 121 20.18 14.46 5.50
N LEU A 122 19.21 14.72 4.62
CA LEU A 122 19.47 15.18 3.26
C LEU A 122 19.51 16.71 3.24
N PHE A 123 20.68 17.30 2.93
CA PHE A 123 20.85 18.74 2.79
C PHE A 123 21.37 19.11 1.39
N GLY A 124 21.07 20.33 0.94
CA GLY A 124 21.53 20.83 -0.36
C GLY A 124 20.59 21.89 -0.94
N PRO A 125 20.93 22.49 -2.09
CA PRO A 125 20.14 23.52 -2.75
C PRO A 125 18.70 23.09 -3.04
N PRO A 126 17.73 24.02 -3.10
CA PRO A 126 16.39 23.68 -3.56
C PRO A 126 16.43 23.13 -4.98
N GLY A 127 15.59 22.13 -5.29
CA GLY A 127 15.52 21.52 -6.62
C GLY A 127 16.45 20.33 -6.88
N CYS A 128 17.36 19.97 -5.96
CA CYS A 128 18.27 18.81 -6.14
C CYS A 128 17.62 17.42 -5.89
N GLY A 129 16.28 17.29 -5.96
CA GLY A 129 15.63 15.99 -5.88
C GLY A 129 15.59 15.29 -4.51
N LYS A 130 15.95 15.95 -3.39
CA LYS A 130 15.94 15.35 -2.04
C LYS A 130 14.62 14.65 -1.68
N THR A 131 13.48 15.29 -1.95
CA THR A 131 12.16 14.71 -1.69
C THR A 131 11.83 13.55 -2.64
N LEU A 132 12.30 13.59 -3.89
CA LEU A 132 12.14 12.48 -4.83
C LEU A 132 12.98 11.28 -4.42
N LEU A 133 14.20 11.51 -3.93
CA LEU A 133 15.09 10.49 -3.41
C LEU A 133 14.45 9.77 -2.20
N ALA A 134 13.89 10.52 -1.25
CA ALA A 134 13.20 9.94 -0.10
C ALA A 134 11.98 9.08 -0.51
N LYS A 135 11.23 9.51 -1.53
CA LYS A 135 10.15 8.71 -2.11
C LYS A 135 10.66 7.44 -2.78
N ALA A 136 11.73 7.52 -3.57
CA ALA A 136 12.32 6.37 -4.23
C ALA A 136 12.82 5.30 -3.24
N VAL A 137 13.45 5.72 -2.14
CA VAL A 137 13.87 4.82 -1.04
C VAL A 137 12.68 4.13 -0.39
N ALA A 138 11.60 4.86 -0.11
CA ALA A 138 10.40 4.29 0.49
C ALA A 138 9.72 3.26 -0.44
N ASN A 139 9.66 3.54 -1.75
CA ASN A 139 9.19 2.57 -2.74
C ASN A 139 10.09 1.31 -2.76
N ALA A 140 11.41 1.48 -2.79
CA ALA A 140 12.37 0.37 -2.89
C ALA A 140 12.34 -0.57 -1.68
N SER A 141 12.07 -0.04 -0.50
CA SER A 141 11.89 -0.81 0.74
C SER A 141 10.45 -1.28 0.95
N ASN A 142 9.53 -0.95 0.03
CA ASN A 142 8.10 -1.17 0.14
C ASN A 142 7.52 -0.68 1.49
N ALA A 143 8.05 0.45 1.97
CA ALA A 143 7.75 1.03 3.26
C ALA A 143 6.77 2.20 3.13
N ASN A 144 6.06 2.49 4.23
CA ASN A 144 5.14 3.61 4.28
C ASN A 144 5.88 4.95 4.21
N PHE A 145 5.47 5.84 3.30
CA PHE A 145 6.08 7.15 3.15
C PHE A 145 5.26 8.25 3.84
N ILE A 146 5.73 8.70 4.99
CA ILE A 146 5.10 9.79 5.75
C ILE A 146 5.90 11.07 5.52
N SER A 147 5.38 11.97 4.68
CA SER A 147 5.96 13.29 4.48
C SER A 147 5.28 14.29 5.40
N VAL A 148 6.05 14.87 6.31
CA VAL A 148 5.57 15.94 7.20
C VAL A 148 6.26 17.23 6.83
N LYS A 149 5.50 18.24 6.41
CA LYS A 149 6.06 19.58 6.16
C LYS A 149 6.06 20.40 7.46
N GLY A 150 7.06 21.26 7.64
CA GLY A 150 7.16 22.14 8.82
C GLY A 150 5.87 22.90 9.16
N PRO A 151 5.18 23.52 8.17
CA PRO A 151 3.90 24.18 8.42
C PRO A 151 2.77 23.23 8.86
N GLU A 152 2.78 21.97 8.41
CA GLU A 152 1.77 20.96 8.79
C GLU A 152 1.93 20.54 10.27
N LEU A 153 3.14 20.66 10.84
CA LEU A 153 3.38 20.38 12.26
C LEU A 153 2.88 21.47 13.21
N ILE A 154 2.82 22.71 12.72
CA ILE A 154 2.47 23.87 13.55
C ILE A 154 0.97 24.17 13.48
N ASN A 155 0.27 23.64 12.48
CA ASN A 155 -1.16 23.84 12.34
C ASN A 155 -1.94 22.94 13.29
N LYS A 156 -2.48 23.55 14.35
CA LYS A 156 -3.38 22.91 15.33
C LYS A 156 -4.83 22.76 14.83
N TYR A 157 -5.13 23.25 13.64
CA TYR A 157 -6.46 23.35 13.03
C TYR A 157 -6.41 23.02 11.54
#